data_AF-A0A0H5R988-F1
#
_entry.id   AF-A0A0H5R988-F1
#
_cell.length_a   1.000
_cell.length_b   1.000
_cell.length_c   1.000
_cell.angle_alpha   90.00
_cell.angle_beta   90.00
_cell.angle_gamma   90.00
#
_symmetry.space_group_name_H-M   'P 1'
#
loop_
_entity.id
_entity.type
_entity.pdbx_description
1 polymer ?
#
loop_
_entity_poly.entity_id
_entity_poly.type
_entity_poly.pdbx_seq_one_letter_code
_entity_poly.pdbx_strand_id
1 'polypeptide(L)'
;TWTRDVSSSERFDMLRKLSQLLSNQPGHIGFVNRAYTMSSFTDVVQERLMEEVIVTVDPNDAVIGRSSKRICHMRTEENPSGILHRAFSLFLFDPTGRLLLQKRAPSKITFPSMWTNTCCSHPLYNEAELEVADNIGIKRAAIRKLEDELGVKAGLQPEDLRFVSKVHYLAYQPDGIWVEHEMDYVLFACANVDVVMNANEVCEIQYVSRDELMDMLKERETNGMVFTPWFDLMAQDKLLEWWSHLSDIMKAEPAETDIVRMGQYISPGDKS
;
A
#
# COMPACT_ATOMS: atom_id res chain seq x y z
N THR A 1 3.23 8.63 -21.40
CA THR A 1 4.34 9.46 -20.90
C THR A 1 3.95 9.97 -19.53
N TRP A 2 4.39 9.24 -18.49
CA TRP A 2 4.06 9.45 -17.08
C TRP A 2 5.32 9.13 -16.28
N THR A 3 6.30 10.02 -16.29
CA THR A 3 7.49 9.90 -15.44
C THR A 3 7.91 11.28 -14.98
N ARG A 4 8.05 11.44 -13.66
CA ARG A 4 8.58 12.66 -13.03
C ARG A 4 9.93 12.28 -12.45
N ASP A 5 10.97 12.98 -12.90
CA ASP A 5 12.37 12.71 -12.57
C ASP A 5 12.75 13.46 -11.29
N VAL A 6 13.30 12.75 -10.30
CA VAL A 6 13.88 13.35 -9.09
C VAL A 6 15.31 12.82 -8.97
N SER A 7 16.30 13.71 -8.92
CA SER A 7 17.73 13.35 -8.97
C SER A 7 18.49 13.81 -7.73
N SER A 8 19.34 12.94 -7.19
CA SER A 8 20.71 13.23 -6.71
C SER A 8 21.49 11.96 -6.33
N SER A 9 22.68 11.84 -6.94
CA SER A 9 23.96 11.12 -6.65
C SER A 9 24.18 10.47 -5.24
N GLU A 10 24.90 9.37 -4.95
CA GLU A 10 25.98 8.55 -5.57
C GLU A 10 26.05 7.08 -5.03
N ARG A 11 26.30 6.10 -5.94
CA ARG A 11 27.01 4.78 -5.92
C ARG A 11 27.23 3.88 -4.66
N PHE A 12 26.89 2.56 -4.73
CA PHE A 12 27.77 1.38 -5.06
C PHE A 12 27.13 -0.02 -4.74
N ASP A 13 26.97 -0.86 -5.78
CA ASP A 13 27.69 -2.14 -6.04
C ASP A 13 27.73 -3.31 -5.01
N MET A 14 26.59 -3.67 -4.38
CA MET A 14 26.50 -4.94 -3.63
C MET A 14 25.72 -6.06 -4.36
N LEU A 15 24.73 -5.70 -5.18
CA LEU A 15 23.83 -6.67 -5.82
C LEU A 15 24.41 -7.34 -7.09
N ARG A 16 25.38 -6.70 -7.78
CA ARG A 16 26.06 -7.33 -8.94
C ARG A 16 26.93 -8.52 -8.55
N LYS A 17 27.48 -8.54 -7.34
CA LYS A 17 28.31 -9.66 -6.85
C LYS A 17 27.49 -10.92 -6.55
N LEU A 18 26.23 -10.78 -6.12
CA LEU A 18 25.33 -11.91 -5.86
C LEU A 18 24.84 -12.59 -7.14
N SER A 19 24.58 -11.81 -8.20
CA SER A 19 24.21 -12.34 -9.52
C SER A 19 25.33 -13.14 -10.18
N GLN A 20 26.59 -12.66 -10.12
CA GLN A 20 27.75 -13.37 -10.68
C GLN A 20 28.10 -14.67 -9.96
N LEU A 21 27.71 -14.82 -8.69
CA LEU A 21 27.91 -16.07 -7.93
C LEU A 21 26.90 -17.16 -8.33
N LEU A 22 25.74 -16.79 -8.87
CA LEU A 22 24.66 -17.73 -9.24
C LEU A 22 24.71 -18.16 -10.72
N SER A 23 25.45 -17.46 -11.58
CA SER A 23 25.50 -17.72 -13.02
C SER A 23 26.55 -18.77 -13.47
N ASN A 24 27.34 -19.34 -12.55
CA ASN A 24 28.46 -20.23 -12.89
C ASN A 24 28.22 -21.71 -12.54
N GLN A 25 27.08 -22.29 -12.92
CA GLN A 25 26.90 -23.75 -12.96
C GLN A 25 26.19 -24.16 -14.27
N PRO A 26 26.81 -25.01 -15.11
CA PRO A 26 26.21 -25.42 -16.38
C PRO A 26 25.35 -26.68 -16.20
N GLY A 27 24.12 -26.68 -16.73
CA GLY A 27 23.43 -27.91 -17.10
C GLY A 27 21.92 -27.96 -16.90
N HIS A 28 21.21 -28.10 -18.04
CA HIS A 28 19.93 -28.79 -18.22
C HIS A 28 18.61 -28.01 -17.98
N ILE A 29 18.20 -27.36 -19.09
CA ILE A 29 16.89 -27.45 -19.76
C ILE A 29 15.87 -28.34 -19.03
N GLY A 30 14.84 -27.71 -18.45
CA GLY A 30 13.72 -28.39 -17.81
C GLY A 30 13.16 -27.69 -16.56
N PHE A 31 13.15 -26.35 -16.51
CA PHE A 31 12.76 -25.58 -15.32
C PHE A 31 11.57 -24.64 -15.62
N VAL A 32 10.41 -25.18 -15.95
CA VAL A 32 9.15 -24.40 -15.87
C VAL A 32 8.19 -24.98 -14.81
N ASN A 33 8.41 -26.21 -14.34
CA ASN A 33 7.57 -26.84 -13.30
C ASN A 33 8.26 -27.07 -11.95
N ARG A 34 9.49 -26.55 -11.73
CA ARG A 34 10.25 -26.79 -10.48
C ARG A 34 10.47 -25.56 -9.61
N ALA A 35 10.25 -24.36 -10.14
CA ALA A 35 10.34 -23.11 -9.37
C ALA A 35 9.19 -22.94 -8.35
N TYR A 36 8.09 -23.68 -8.51
CA TYR A 36 6.98 -23.70 -7.54
C TYR A 36 7.27 -24.55 -6.29
N THR A 37 8.41 -25.25 -6.23
CA THR A 37 8.76 -26.16 -5.13
C THR A 37 9.91 -25.67 -4.24
N MET A 38 10.15 -24.35 -4.18
CA MET A 38 11.07 -23.73 -3.21
C MET A 38 10.53 -22.45 -2.53
N SER A 39 9.20 -22.33 -2.41
CA SER A 39 8.54 -21.46 -1.44
C SER A 39 7.51 -22.28 -0.66
N SER A 40 7.99 -23.23 0.15
CA SER A 40 7.11 -23.97 1.06
C SER A 40 6.80 -23.07 2.25
N PHE A 41 5.50 -22.89 2.51
CA PHE A 41 4.87 -22.00 3.49
C PHE A 41 4.54 -20.59 2.99
N THR A 42 3.80 -20.47 1.88
CA THR A 42 2.84 -19.36 1.82
C THR A 42 1.84 -19.54 2.96
N ASP A 43 1.63 -18.47 3.73
CA ASP A 43 0.72 -18.51 4.86
C ASP A 43 -0.70 -18.81 4.35
N VAL A 44 -1.30 -19.90 4.83
CA VAL A 44 -2.64 -20.35 4.39
C VAL A 44 -3.73 -19.32 4.61
N VAL A 45 -3.53 -18.38 5.56
CA VAL A 45 -4.41 -17.25 5.79
C VAL A 45 -4.24 -16.23 4.66
N GLN A 46 -3.01 -15.84 4.33
CA GLN A 46 -2.76 -14.88 3.24
C GLN A 46 -3.23 -15.42 1.89
N GLU A 47 -3.04 -16.71 1.62
CA GLU A 47 -3.57 -17.33 0.39
C GLU A 47 -5.09 -17.30 0.32
N ARG A 48 -5.78 -17.48 1.47
CA ARG A 48 -7.24 -17.37 1.52
C ARG A 48 -7.72 -15.93 1.27
N LEU A 49 -7.01 -14.94 1.81
CA LEU A 49 -7.31 -13.53 1.59
C LEU A 49 -7.15 -13.11 0.12
N MET A 50 -6.36 -13.84 -0.67
CA MET A 50 -6.25 -13.59 -2.11
C MET A 50 -7.50 -13.96 -2.91
N GLU A 51 -8.44 -14.70 -2.32
CA GLU A 51 -9.72 -15.04 -2.93
C GLU A 51 -10.82 -13.99 -2.66
N GLU A 52 -10.53 -12.97 -1.85
CA GLU A 52 -11.45 -11.85 -1.64
C GLU A 52 -11.83 -11.19 -2.97
N VAL A 53 -13.11 -10.90 -3.16
CA VAL A 53 -13.61 -10.27 -4.39
C VAL A 53 -13.66 -8.76 -4.19
N ILE A 54 -12.86 -8.04 -4.96
CA ILE A 54 -12.67 -6.59 -4.84
C ILE A 54 -13.23 -5.84 -6.06
N VAL A 55 -13.38 -4.52 -5.91
CA VAL A 55 -14.01 -3.64 -6.90
C VAL A 55 -13.02 -3.25 -8.00
N THR A 56 -13.31 -3.57 -9.26
CA THR A 56 -12.51 -3.09 -10.40
C THR A 56 -13.12 -1.82 -10.98
N VAL A 57 -12.26 -0.88 -11.38
CA VAL A 57 -12.67 0.46 -11.80
C VAL A 57 -11.96 0.90 -13.08
N ASP A 58 -12.53 1.87 -13.77
CA ASP A 58 -11.86 2.60 -14.84
C ASP A 58 -10.95 3.71 -14.28
N PRO A 59 -10.15 4.39 -15.13
CA PRO A 59 -9.30 5.48 -14.68
C PRO A 59 -10.04 6.68 -14.05
N ASN A 60 -11.34 6.82 -14.26
CA ASN A 60 -12.17 7.88 -13.66
C ASN A 60 -12.87 7.41 -12.37
N ASP A 61 -12.47 6.26 -11.83
CA ASP A 61 -13.06 5.64 -10.64
C ASP A 61 -14.53 5.21 -10.84
N ALA A 62 -14.96 4.99 -12.09
CA ALA A 62 -16.25 4.35 -12.36
C ALA A 62 -16.12 2.83 -12.17
N VAL A 63 -17.06 2.22 -11.46
CA VAL A 63 -17.08 0.76 -11.26
C VAL A 63 -17.35 0.06 -12.59
N ILE A 64 -16.42 -0.81 -13.02
CA ILE A 64 -16.56 -1.60 -14.26
C ILE A 64 -16.79 -3.09 -13.98
N GLY A 65 -16.57 -3.55 -12.75
CA GLY A 65 -16.81 -4.93 -12.38
C GLY A 65 -16.18 -5.33 -11.04
N ARG A 66 -15.81 -6.61 -10.97
CA ARG A 66 -15.19 -7.24 -9.81
C ARG A 66 -14.23 -8.32 -10.23
N SER A 67 -13.23 -8.59 -9.42
CA SER A 67 -12.31 -9.71 -9.62
C SER A 67 -11.74 -10.14 -8.27
N SER A 68 -11.09 -11.31 -8.21
CA SER A 68 -10.38 -11.70 -6.99
C SER A 68 -9.15 -10.81 -6.78
N LYS A 69 -8.80 -10.60 -5.52
CA LYS A 69 -7.58 -9.89 -5.13
C LYS A 69 -6.36 -10.46 -5.84
N ARG A 70 -6.24 -11.80 -5.93
CA ARG A 70 -5.17 -12.47 -6.68
C ARG A 70 -5.06 -11.97 -8.12
N ILE A 71 -6.17 -11.98 -8.86
CA ILE A 71 -6.17 -11.62 -10.27
C ILE A 71 -5.85 -10.14 -10.45
N CYS A 72 -6.34 -9.27 -9.57
CA CYS A 72 -6.05 -7.83 -9.64
C CYS A 72 -4.56 -7.51 -9.47
N HIS A 73 -3.88 -8.22 -8.56
CA HIS A 73 -2.50 -7.94 -8.18
C HIS A 73 -1.48 -8.77 -8.97
N MET A 74 -1.91 -9.74 -9.79
CA MET A 74 -1.01 -10.60 -10.54
C MET A 74 -0.69 -10.02 -11.92
N ARG A 75 0.59 -10.01 -12.27
CA ARG A 75 1.06 -9.65 -13.60
C ARG A 75 0.87 -10.83 -14.55
N THR A 76 0.41 -10.54 -15.75
CA THR A 76 0.27 -11.52 -16.84
C THR A 76 0.91 -10.96 -18.11
N GLU A 77 1.10 -11.80 -19.14
CA GLU A 77 1.60 -11.33 -20.43
C GLU A 77 0.58 -10.37 -21.08
N GLU A 78 -0.71 -10.66 -20.92
CA GLU A 78 -1.81 -9.84 -21.45
C GLU A 78 -2.04 -8.56 -20.65
N ASN A 79 -1.77 -8.61 -19.34
CA ASN A 79 -1.92 -7.47 -18.45
C ASN A 79 -0.73 -7.33 -17.50
N PRO A 80 0.40 -6.75 -17.98
CA PRO A 80 1.61 -6.64 -17.19
C PRO A 80 1.49 -5.63 -16.04
N SER A 81 0.51 -4.74 -16.07
CA SER A 81 0.24 -3.70 -15.07
C SER A 81 -0.85 -4.08 -14.06
N GLY A 82 -1.39 -5.30 -14.12
CA GLY A 82 -2.50 -5.72 -13.25
C GLY A 82 -3.81 -4.99 -13.55
N ILE A 83 -4.89 -5.42 -12.91
CA ILE A 83 -6.22 -4.82 -13.14
C ILE A 83 -6.38 -3.62 -12.22
N LEU A 84 -6.75 -2.46 -12.78
CA LEU A 84 -7.06 -1.28 -11.98
C LEU A 84 -8.26 -1.57 -11.05
N HIS A 85 -8.07 -1.35 -9.77
CA HIS A 85 -9.07 -1.62 -8.74
C HIS A 85 -9.10 -0.52 -7.69
N ARG A 86 -10.22 -0.42 -6.97
CA ARG A 86 -10.37 0.57 -5.89
C ARG A 86 -9.64 0.09 -4.64
N ALA A 87 -9.00 1.02 -3.95
CA ALA A 87 -8.27 0.79 -2.71
C ALA A 87 -8.49 1.96 -1.73
N PHE A 88 -7.99 1.81 -0.51
CA PHE A 88 -7.84 2.92 0.43
C PHE A 88 -6.51 2.85 1.18
N SER A 89 -6.05 4.03 1.56
CA SER A 89 -4.93 4.27 2.46
C SER A 89 -5.42 5.10 3.65
N LEU A 90 -5.52 4.45 4.81
CA LEU A 90 -5.88 5.10 6.07
C LEU A 90 -4.64 5.64 6.78
N PHE A 91 -4.72 6.89 7.22
CA PHE A 91 -3.76 7.58 8.06
C PHE A 91 -4.44 7.93 9.39
N LEU A 92 -4.14 7.15 10.43
CA LEU A 92 -4.65 7.37 11.78
C LEU A 92 -3.64 8.18 12.59
N PHE A 93 -4.11 9.32 13.08
CA PHE A 93 -3.35 10.18 13.98
C PHE A 93 -3.81 9.97 15.42
N ASP A 94 -2.88 10.05 16.37
CA ASP A 94 -3.24 10.18 17.77
C ASP A 94 -3.69 11.62 18.10
N PRO A 95 -4.29 11.88 19.28
CA PRO A 95 -4.73 13.24 19.66
C PRO A 95 -3.60 14.27 19.78
N THR A 96 -2.33 13.85 19.77
CA THR A 96 -1.15 14.74 19.74
C THR A 96 -0.69 15.04 18.32
N GLY A 97 -1.34 14.46 17.31
CA GLY A 97 -1.05 14.67 15.89
C GLY A 97 0.06 13.78 15.35
N ARG A 98 0.45 12.70 16.05
CA ARG A 98 1.42 11.71 15.55
C ARG A 98 0.72 10.64 14.72
N LEU A 99 1.30 10.27 13.58
CA LEU A 99 0.79 9.26 12.66
C LEU A 99 1.17 7.85 13.12
N LEU A 100 0.21 6.93 13.14
CA LEU A 100 0.48 5.51 13.33
C LEU A 100 0.96 4.87 12.01
N LEU A 101 2.21 4.45 11.97
CA LEU A 101 2.76 3.61 10.92
C LEU A 101 2.69 2.14 11.31
N GLN A 102 2.59 1.28 10.29
CA GLN A 102 2.76 -0.16 10.47
C GLN A 102 3.89 -0.69 9.60
N LYS A 103 4.50 -1.79 10.03
CA LYS A 103 5.40 -2.61 9.23
C LYS A 103 4.69 -3.90 8.86
N ARG A 104 4.55 -4.12 7.56
CA ARG A 104 3.87 -5.27 6.98
C ARG A 104 4.52 -6.57 7.44
N ALA A 105 3.73 -7.57 7.82
CA ALA A 105 4.26 -8.87 8.23
C ALA A 105 5.09 -9.52 7.10
N PRO A 106 6.11 -10.34 7.44
CA PRO A 106 6.87 -11.09 6.44
C PRO A 106 6.02 -12.08 5.61
N SER A 107 4.86 -12.49 6.12
CA SER A 107 3.92 -13.39 5.45
C SER A 107 3.09 -12.73 4.34
N LYS A 108 3.06 -11.39 4.26
CA LYS A 108 2.30 -10.66 3.22
C LYS A 108 2.80 -11.04 1.83
N ILE A 109 1.87 -11.28 0.91
CA ILE A 109 2.20 -11.65 -0.48
C ILE A 109 2.77 -10.45 -1.26
N THR A 110 2.21 -9.26 -1.07
CA THR A 110 2.71 -8.02 -1.67
C THR A 110 3.45 -7.19 -0.63
N PHE A 111 4.65 -6.72 -0.99
CA PHE A 111 5.51 -5.82 -0.22
C PHE A 111 5.71 -6.25 1.25
N PRO A 112 6.14 -7.51 1.51
CA PRO A 112 6.37 -7.98 2.89
C PRO A 112 7.49 -7.19 3.58
N SER A 113 7.40 -7.04 4.90
CA SER A 113 8.42 -6.40 5.74
C SER A 113 8.71 -4.92 5.44
N MET A 114 7.85 -4.25 4.67
CA MET A 114 7.96 -2.82 4.39
C MET A 114 7.12 -1.98 5.37
N TRP A 115 7.64 -0.80 5.71
CA TRP A 115 6.91 0.22 6.46
C TRP A 115 5.89 0.94 5.56
N THR A 116 4.73 1.26 6.12
CA THR A 116 3.63 1.92 5.40
C THR A 116 2.74 2.71 6.36
N ASN A 117 1.72 3.41 5.83
CA ASN A 117 0.71 4.08 6.64
C ASN A 117 -0.15 3.08 7.44
N THR A 118 -1.05 3.59 8.26
CA THR A 118 -1.76 2.82 9.29
C THR A 118 -2.40 1.54 8.77
N CYS A 119 -3.18 1.61 7.69
CA CYS A 119 -3.87 0.45 7.12
C CYS A 119 -4.14 0.71 5.63
N CYS A 120 -3.85 -0.27 4.78
CA CYS A 120 -4.07 -0.18 3.33
C CYS A 120 -4.77 -1.44 2.86
N SER A 121 -5.90 -1.31 2.17
CA SER A 121 -6.61 -2.46 1.61
C SER A 121 -7.67 -2.03 0.61
N HIS A 122 -8.68 -2.88 0.41
CA HIS A 122 -9.65 -2.79 -0.67
C HIS A 122 -11.07 -2.81 -0.10
N PRO A 123 -12.01 -2.05 -0.68
CA PRO A 123 -13.42 -2.36 -0.53
C PRO A 123 -13.72 -3.69 -1.22
N LEU A 124 -14.49 -4.53 -0.53
CA LEU A 124 -15.06 -5.74 -1.09
C LEU A 124 -16.18 -5.38 -2.06
N TYR A 125 -16.38 -6.21 -3.08
CA TYR A 125 -17.53 -6.09 -3.97
C TYR A 125 -18.79 -6.65 -3.30
N ASN A 126 -19.35 -5.88 -2.37
CA ASN A 126 -20.60 -6.16 -1.68
C ASN A 126 -21.43 -4.87 -1.53
N GLU A 127 -22.71 -4.99 -1.21
CA GLU A 127 -23.63 -3.83 -1.14
C GLU A 127 -23.17 -2.77 -0.12
N ALA A 128 -22.64 -3.20 1.02
CA ALA A 128 -22.23 -2.30 2.10
C ALA A 128 -20.98 -1.47 1.74
N GLU A 129 -20.02 -2.04 1.02
CA GLU A 129 -18.74 -1.40 0.68
C GLU A 129 -18.75 -0.77 -0.73
N LEU A 130 -19.78 -1.02 -1.54
CA LEU A 130 -20.02 -0.36 -2.83
C LEU A 130 -20.78 0.97 -2.71
N GLU A 131 -21.35 1.29 -1.54
CA GLU A 131 -22.10 2.53 -1.34
C GLU A 131 -21.18 3.76 -1.47
N VAL A 132 -21.47 4.61 -2.46
CA VAL A 132 -20.62 5.76 -2.81
C VAL A 132 -21.01 7.05 -2.09
N ALA A 133 -22.23 7.13 -1.55
CA ALA A 133 -22.71 8.32 -0.85
C ALA A 133 -21.77 8.64 0.32
N ASP A 134 -21.27 9.88 0.36
CA ASP A 134 -20.34 10.39 1.38
C ASP A 134 -19.09 9.49 1.62
N ASN A 135 -18.68 8.75 0.58
CA ASN A 135 -17.59 7.77 0.62
C ASN A 135 -17.80 6.69 1.70
N ILE A 136 -19.05 6.35 2.03
CA ILE A 136 -19.35 5.49 3.17
C ILE A 136 -18.85 4.05 2.99
N GLY A 137 -18.93 3.50 1.78
CA GLY A 137 -18.50 2.14 1.49
C GLY A 137 -17.00 1.93 1.71
N ILE A 138 -16.18 2.88 1.26
CA ILE A 138 -14.73 2.82 1.46
C ILE A 138 -14.35 3.04 2.94
N LYS A 139 -15.07 3.91 3.66
CA LYS A 139 -14.88 4.12 5.10
C LYS A 139 -15.22 2.87 5.90
N ARG A 140 -16.29 2.14 5.53
CA ARG A 140 -16.64 0.83 6.12
C ARG A 140 -15.54 -0.21 5.88
N ALA A 141 -15.00 -0.27 4.65
CA ALA A 141 -13.87 -1.15 4.33
C ALA A 141 -12.64 -0.84 5.21
N ALA A 142 -12.34 0.45 5.40
CA ALA A 142 -11.24 0.89 6.25
C ALA A 142 -11.43 0.50 7.72
N ILE A 143 -12.64 0.67 8.29
CA ILE A 143 -12.94 0.23 9.65
C ILE A 143 -12.76 -1.29 9.79
N ARG A 144 -13.34 -2.09 8.88
CA ARG A 144 -13.20 -3.54 8.88
C ARG A 144 -11.73 -3.96 8.88
N LYS A 145 -10.93 -3.40 7.98
CA LYS A 145 -9.53 -3.78 7.82
C LYS A 145 -8.64 -3.27 8.95
N LEU A 146 -8.97 -2.12 9.54
CA LEU A 146 -8.30 -1.63 10.74
C LEU A 146 -8.52 -2.59 11.93
N GLU A 147 -9.71 -3.17 12.06
CA GLU A 147 -9.97 -4.24 13.01
C GLU A 147 -9.18 -5.52 12.67
N ASP A 148 -9.20 -5.95 11.40
CA ASP A 148 -8.52 -7.18 10.96
C ASP A 148 -6.98 -7.13 11.13
N GLU A 149 -6.36 -5.97 10.87
CA GLU A 149 -4.89 -5.81 10.90
C GLU A 149 -4.37 -5.38 12.27
N LEU A 150 -5.05 -4.42 12.92
CA LEU A 150 -4.57 -3.75 14.12
C LEU A 150 -5.47 -3.97 15.34
N GLY A 151 -6.55 -4.76 15.23
CA GLY A 151 -7.38 -5.14 16.36
C GLY A 151 -8.18 -3.99 16.98
N VAL A 152 -8.41 -2.91 16.23
CA VAL A 152 -9.14 -1.72 16.70
C VAL A 152 -10.66 -2.00 16.63
N LYS A 153 -11.20 -2.70 17.64
CA LYS A 153 -12.55 -3.31 17.59
C LYS A 153 -13.74 -2.39 17.86
N ALA A 154 -13.57 -1.26 18.56
CA ALA A 154 -14.71 -0.53 19.12
C ALA A 154 -14.58 1.01 19.13
N GLY A 155 -13.52 1.55 18.51
CA GLY A 155 -13.17 2.96 18.70
C GLY A 155 -13.64 3.91 17.61
N LEU A 156 -13.72 3.45 16.36
CA LEU A 156 -13.96 4.29 15.20
C LEU A 156 -15.16 3.79 14.40
N GLN A 157 -16.02 4.72 14.03
CA GLN A 157 -17.10 4.52 13.08
C GLN A 157 -16.74 5.17 11.73
N PRO A 158 -17.41 4.82 10.62
CA PRO A 158 -17.16 5.44 9.33
C PRO A 158 -17.20 6.98 9.35
N GLU A 159 -18.08 7.58 10.17
CA GLU A 159 -18.20 9.02 10.38
C GLU A 159 -17.03 9.67 11.14
N ASP A 160 -16.13 8.89 11.72
CA ASP A 160 -14.89 9.40 12.32
C ASP A 160 -13.76 9.51 11.29
N LEU A 161 -13.92 8.88 10.12
CA LEU A 161 -12.99 8.96 9.01
C LEU A 161 -13.33 10.15 8.12
N ARG A 162 -12.30 10.78 7.58
CA ARG A 162 -12.40 11.89 6.63
C ARG A 162 -11.78 11.48 5.32
N PHE A 163 -12.55 11.58 4.25
CA PHE A 163 -11.99 11.55 2.91
C PHE A 163 -11.10 12.77 2.69
N VAL A 164 -9.90 12.56 2.11
CA VAL A 164 -8.93 13.62 1.83
C VAL A 164 -8.74 13.80 0.33
N SER A 165 -8.49 12.72 -0.40
CA SER A 165 -8.22 12.77 -1.84
C SER A 165 -8.32 11.38 -2.46
N LYS A 166 -8.30 11.33 -3.81
CA LYS A 166 -8.08 10.11 -4.58
C LYS A 166 -6.73 10.18 -5.28
N VAL A 167 -5.97 9.11 -5.18
CA VAL A 167 -4.65 8.96 -5.80
C VAL A 167 -4.69 7.78 -6.77
N HIS A 168 -4.19 7.97 -7.98
CA HIS A 168 -3.98 6.87 -8.92
C HIS A 168 -2.49 6.60 -9.08
N TYR A 169 -2.07 5.39 -8.76
CA TYR A 169 -0.68 4.96 -8.86
C TYR A 169 -0.55 3.52 -9.40
N LEU A 170 0.67 3.19 -9.82
CA LEU A 170 1.08 1.87 -10.26
C LEU A 170 2.43 1.52 -9.61
N ALA A 171 2.55 0.37 -8.96
CA ALA A 171 3.79 -0.07 -8.32
C ALA A 171 4.06 -1.54 -8.55
N TYR A 172 5.20 -1.85 -9.15
CA TYR A 172 5.63 -3.24 -9.37
C TYR A 172 6.36 -3.78 -8.15
N GLN A 173 6.04 -5.02 -7.75
CA GLN A 173 6.86 -5.73 -6.79
C GLN A 173 8.15 -6.23 -7.49
N PRO A 174 9.33 -6.13 -6.85
CA PRO A 174 10.61 -6.52 -7.47
C PRO A 174 10.72 -7.99 -7.90
N ASP A 175 9.84 -8.87 -7.41
CA ASP A 175 9.79 -10.27 -7.84
C ASP A 175 9.27 -10.48 -9.27
N GLY A 176 8.70 -9.43 -9.87
CA GLY A 176 8.13 -9.46 -11.21
C GLY A 176 6.81 -10.22 -11.33
N ILE A 177 6.22 -10.68 -10.24
CA ILE A 177 4.97 -11.44 -10.23
C ILE A 177 3.80 -10.53 -9.83
N TRP A 178 4.00 -9.70 -8.82
CA TRP A 178 2.91 -8.90 -8.24
C TRP A 178 3.02 -7.41 -8.56
N VAL A 179 1.88 -6.73 -8.51
CA VAL A 179 1.72 -5.31 -8.81
C VAL A 179 0.57 -4.71 -7.99
N GLU A 180 0.71 -3.44 -7.61
CA GLU A 180 -0.41 -2.60 -7.15
C GLU A 180 -0.78 -1.65 -8.29
N HIS A 181 -2.04 -1.64 -8.71
CA HIS A 181 -2.58 -0.70 -9.68
C HIS A 181 -3.92 -0.20 -9.18
N GLU A 182 -3.87 0.92 -8.48
CA GLU A 182 -4.94 1.29 -7.56
C GLU A 182 -5.50 2.69 -7.82
N MET A 183 -6.81 2.79 -7.71
CA MET A 183 -7.52 4.04 -7.41
C MET A 183 -7.68 4.11 -5.89
N ASP A 184 -6.73 4.78 -5.25
CA ASP A 184 -6.55 4.78 -3.81
C ASP A 184 -7.24 5.98 -3.15
N TYR A 185 -8.16 5.69 -2.23
CA TYR A 185 -8.84 6.68 -1.41
C TYR A 185 -7.99 6.99 -0.18
N VAL A 186 -7.53 8.23 -0.07
CA VAL A 186 -6.80 8.71 1.10
C VAL A 186 -7.80 9.08 2.18
N LEU A 187 -7.74 8.38 3.32
CA LEU A 187 -8.62 8.58 4.46
C LEU A 187 -7.80 8.98 5.69
N PHE A 188 -8.26 10.00 6.41
CA PHE A 188 -7.68 10.42 7.69
C PHE A 188 -8.62 10.07 8.85
N ALA A 189 -8.05 9.72 10.00
CA ALA A 189 -8.78 9.59 11.25
C ALA A 189 -7.92 10.15 12.39
N CYS A 190 -8.54 10.61 13.47
CA CYS A 190 -7.82 11.06 14.66
C CYS A 190 -8.48 10.47 15.91
N ALA A 191 -7.79 9.54 16.57
CA ALA A 191 -8.28 8.87 17.77
C ALA A 191 -7.14 8.26 18.59
N ASN A 192 -7.37 8.13 19.89
CA ASN A 192 -6.54 7.27 20.74
C ASN A 192 -7.09 5.85 20.67
N VAL A 193 -6.32 4.93 20.10
CA VAL A 193 -6.75 3.54 19.89
C VAL A 193 -5.83 2.55 20.60
N ASP A 194 -6.42 1.49 21.15
CA ASP A 194 -5.68 0.34 21.62
C ASP A 194 -5.41 -0.60 20.44
N VAL A 195 -4.12 -0.85 20.16
CA VAL A 195 -3.70 -1.71 19.04
C VAL A 195 -3.39 -3.11 19.55
N VAL A 196 -3.99 -4.10 18.91
CA VAL A 196 -3.67 -5.53 19.07
C VAL A 196 -3.34 -6.08 17.69
N MET A 197 -2.06 -6.03 17.33
CA MET A 197 -1.58 -6.41 16.00
C MET A 197 -1.94 -7.87 15.66
N ASN A 198 -2.47 -8.08 14.46
CA ASN A 198 -2.56 -9.39 13.86
C ASN A 198 -1.20 -9.74 13.25
N ALA A 199 -0.48 -10.71 13.85
CA ALA A 199 0.87 -11.08 13.44
C ALA A 199 0.99 -11.60 11.99
N ASN A 200 -0.13 -12.01 11.36
CA ASN A 200 -0.15 -12.39 9.94
C ASN A 200 -0.25 -11.19 8.99
N GLU A 201 -0.53 -10.00 9.52
CA GLU A 201 -0.71 -8.77 8.76
C GLU A 201 0.38 -7.74 9.07
N VAL A 202 0.73 -7.61 10.35
CA VAL A 202 1.60 -6.56 10.89
C VAL A 202 2.63 -7.17 11.84
N CYS A 203 3.89 -6.78 11.69
CA CYS A 203 4.98 -7.22 12.59
C CYS A 203 5.52 -6.12 13.50
N GLU A 204 5.25 -4.85 13.20
CA GLU A 204 5.74 -3.71 13.97
C GLU A 204 4.80 -2.51 13.78
N ILE A 205 4.71 -1.63 14.78
CA ILE A 205 4.02 -0.35 14.67
C ILE A 205 4.86 0.76 15.30
N GLN A 206 4.67 1.99 14.83
CA GLN A 206 5.31 3.15 15.40
C GLN A 206 4.44 4.40 15.24
N TYR A 207 4.24 5.15 16.32
CA TYR A 207 3.70 6.51 16.24
C TYR A 207 4.84 7.48 15.95
N VAL A 208 4.66 8.33 14.95
CA VAL A 208 5.67 9.30 14.52
C VAL A 208 5.08 10.69 14.39
N SER A 209 5.79 11.68 14.89
CA SER A 209 5.57 13.08 14.51
C SER A 209 5.99 13.32 13.07
N ARG A 210 5.63 14.49 12.55
CA ARG A 210 6.04 14.93 11.21
C ARG A 210 7.57 14.97 11.06
N ASP A 211 8.27 15.50 12.06
CA ASP A 211 9.73 15.63 12.02
C ASP A 211 10.40 14.25 12.10
N GLU A 212 9.90 13.35 12.96
CA GLU A 212 10.37 11.97 13.03
C GLU A 212 10.14 11.21 11.72
N LEU A 213 9.00 11.39 11.05
CA LEU A 213 8.78 10.78 9.73
C LEU A 213 9.79 11.30 8.70
N MET A 214 10.08 12.60 8.70
CA MET A 214 11.05 13.20 7.79
C MET A 214 12.46 12.64 8.02
N ASP A 215 12.86 12.51 9.29
CA ASP A 215 14.14 11.91 9.65
C ASP A 215 14.18 10.43 9.25
N MET A 216 13.11 9.66 9.48
CA MET A 216 13.00 8.27 9.03
C MET A 216 13.14 8.14 7.52
N LEU A 217 12.49 9.00 6.73
CA LEU A 217 12.59 8.97 5.26
C LEU A 217 14.00 9.35 4.78
N LYS A 218 14.65 10.31 5.45
CA LYS A 218 16.01 10.74 5.12
C LYS A 218 17.08 9.70 5.48
N GLU A 219 16.91 9.02 6.61
CA GLU A 219 17.88 8.06 7.16
C GLU A 219 17.58 6.61 6.77
N ARG A 220 16.51 6.38 6.00
CA ARG A 220 16.01 5.03 5.66
C ARG A 220 17.07 4.07 5.15
N GLU A 221 17.98 4.54 4.29
CA GLU A 221 19.05 3.70 3.74
C GLU A 221 20.06 3.27 4.80
N THR A 222 20.41 4.19 5.70
CA THR A 222 21.36 3.93 6.80
C THR A 222 20.74 3.02 7.86
N ASN A 223 19.42 3.17 8.09
CA ASN A 223 18.67 2.40 9.08
C ASN A 223 18.08 1.10 8.50
N GLY A 224 18.32 0.79 7.23
CA GLY A 224 17.78 -0.40 6.56
C GLY A 224 16.25 -0.43 6.48
N MET A 225 15.60 0.74 6.49
CA MET A 225 14.16 0.88 6.39
C MET A 225 13.74 0.94 4.94
N VAL A 226 12.72 0.15 4.59
CA VAL A 226 12.10 0.15 3.27
C VAL A 226 10.63 0.53 3.44
N PHE A 227 10.20 1.54 2.71
CA PHE A 227 8.80 1.97 2.68
C PHE A 227 8.10 1.43 1.45
N THR A 228 6.80 1.19 1.58
CA THR A 228 5.97 0.78 0.45
C THR A 228 5.88 1.89 -0.60
N PRO A 229 5.81 1.55 -1.90
CA PRO A 229 5.76 2.52 -3.01
C PRO A 229 4.74 3.65 -2.84
N TRP A 230 3.50 3.33 -2.49
CA TRP A 230 2.42 4.31 -2.35
C TRP A 230 2.68 5.29 -1.20
N PHE A 231 3.17 4.79 -0.07
CA PHE A 231 3.54 5.62 1.06
C PHE A 231 4.68 6.58 0.69
N ASP A 232 5.69 6.09 -0.03
CA ASP A 232 6.81 6.94 -0.48
C ASP A 232 6.35 8.02 -1.47
N LEU A 233 5.49 7.67 -2.44
CA LEU A 233 4.87 8.62 -3.36
C LEU A 233 4.08 9.70 -2.62
N MET A 234 3.21 9.29 -1.70
CA MET A 234 2.40 10.22 -0.91
C MET A 234 3.27 11.09 0.00
N ALA A 235 4.26 10.50 0.68
CA ALA A 235 5.17 11.22 1.57
C ALA A 235 5.97 12.32 0.86
N GLN A 236 6.42 12.06 -0.36
CA GLN A 236 7.22 13.01 -1.15
C GLN A 236 6.39 14.11 -1.82
N ASP A 237 5.10 13.87 -2.10
CA ASP A 237 4.25 14.82 -2.84
C ASP A 237 3.26 15.58 -1.95
N LYS A 238 2.40 14.85 -1.22
CA LYS A 238 1.16 15.43 -0.66
C LYS A 238 0.93 15.21 0.83
N LEU A 239 1.47 14.16 1.42
CA LEU A 239 1.17 13.76 2.80
C LEU A 239 1.50 14.89 3.80
N LEU A 240 2.66 15.54 3.66
CA LEU A 240 3.06 16.61 4.57
C LEU A 240 2.18 17.86 4.43
N GLU A 241 1.68 18.14 3.23
CA GLU A 241 0.70 19.19 2.96
C GLU A 241 -0.61 18.87 3.67
N TRP A 242 -1.19 17.69 3.41
CA TRP A 242 -2.43 17.23 4.06
C TRP A 242 -2.31 17.18 5.58
N TRP A 243 -1.21 16.66 6.12
CA TRP A 243 -0.96 16.60 7.56
C TRP A 243 -0.89 18.00 8.18
N SER A 244 -0.34 18.99 7.49
CA SER A 244 -0.34 20.38 7.98
C SER A 244 -1.76 20.99 8.11
N HIS A 245 -2.74 20.40 7.42
CA HIS A 245 -4.15 20.76 7.47
C HIS A 245 -5.02 19.77 8.26
N LEU A 246 -4.41 18.85 9.03
CA LEU A 246 -5.11 17.80 9.76
C LEU A 246 -6.30 18.34 10.58
N SER A 247 -6.09 19.43 11.33
CA SER A 247 -7.15 19.97 12.20
C SER A 247 -8.36 20.51 11.44
N ASP A 248 -8.18 20.95 10.20
CA ASP A 248 -9.26 21.47 9.37
C ASP A 248 -9.97 20.33 8.64
N ILE A 249 -9.22 19.36 8.10
CA ILE A 249 -9.73 18.13 7.51
C ILE A 249 -10.62 17.36 8.50
N MET A 250 -10.20 17.26 9.77
CA MET A 250 -11.01 16.58 10.79
C MET A 250 -12.34 17.28 11.10
N LYS A 251 -12.43 18.61 10.90
CA LYS A 251 -13.68 19.36 11.09
C LYS A 251 -14.61 19.24 9.89
N ALA A 252 -14.06 19.26 8.67
CA ALA A 252 -14.81 19.15 7.44
C ALA A 252 -13.94 18.52 6.36
N GLU A 253 -14.51 17.57 5.62
CA GLU A 253 -13.81 17.00 4.47
C GLU A 253 -13.52 18.11 3.44
N PRO A 254 -12.33 18.11 2.81
CA PRO A 254 -12.07 18.96 1.67
C PRO A 254 -13.10 18.66 0.56
N ALA A 255 -13.41 19.68 -0.24
CA ALA A 255 -14.18 19.45 -1.46
C ALA A 255 -13.47 18.40 -2.32
N GLU A 256 -14.22 17.42 -2.82
CA GLU A 256 -13.64 16.39 -3.67
C GLU A 256 -13.00 17.05 -4.90
N THR A 257 -11.69 16.86 -5.03
CA THR A 257 -10.89 17.39 -6.13
C THR A 257 -10.67 16.32 -7.21
N ASP A 258 -10.09 16.73 -8.33
CA ASP A 258 -9.61 15.79 -9.34
C ASP A 258 -8.67 14.72 -8.75
N ILE A 259 -8.67 13.56 -9.38
CA ILE A 259 -7.79 12.43 -9.02
C ILE A 259 -6.33 12.83 -9.19
N VAL A 260 -5.53 12.73 -8.13
CA VAL A 260 -4.09 12.98 -8.14
C VAL A 260 -3.40 11.81 -8.85
N ARG A 261 -2.84 12.08 -10.03
CA ARG A 261 -2.16 11.06 -10.85
C ARG A 261 -0.67 11.00 -10.49
N MET A 262 -0.31 10.08 -9.60
CA MET A 262 1.08 9.89 -9.18
C MET A 262 1.90 9.05 -10.17
N GLY A 263 1.23 8.29 -11.05
CA GLY A 263 1.87 7.51 -12.10
C GLY A 263 2.53 6.24 -11.56
N GLN A 264 3.55 5.77 -12.28
CA GLN A 264 4.28 4.57 -11.89
C GLN A 264 5.38 4.90 -10.87
N TYR A 265 5.41 4.18 -9.75
CA TYR A 265 6.54 4.22 -8.83
C TYR A 265 7.78 3.64 -9.49
N ILE A 266 8.86 4.40 -9.41
CA ILE A 266 10.20 3.99 -9.82
C ILE A 266 11.06 4.06 -8.57
N SER A 267 11.57 2.91 -8.12
CA SER A 267 12.43 2.87 -6.93
C SER A 267 13.62 3.80 -7.11
N PRO A 268 14.01 4.56 -6.09
CA PRO A 268 15.27 5.31 -6.10
C PRO A 268 16.45 4.36 -6.39
N GLY A 269 16.97 4.40 -7.62
CA GLY A 269 18.05 3.52 -8.09
C GLY A 269 17.77 2.76 -9.38
N ASP A 270 16.50 2.55 -9.75
CA ASP A 270 16.09 1.82 -10.96
C ASP A 270 15.95 2.73 -12.20
N LYS A 271 16.79 3.76 -12.30
CA LYS A 271 16.86 4.59 -13.51
C LYS A 271 17.54 3.78 -14.62
N SER A 272 16.75 3.03 -15.39
CA SER A 272 17.10 2.52 -16.72
C SER A 272 16.44 3.37 -17.80
#